data_AF-A0A914PF12-F1
#
_entry.id   AF-A0A914PF12-F1
#
_cell.length_a   1.000
_cell.length_b   1.000
_cell.length_c   1.000
_cell.angle_alpha   90.00
_cell.angle_beta   90.00
_cell.angle_gamma   90.00
#
_symmetry.space_group_name_H-M   'P 1'
#
loop_
_entity.id
_entity.type
_entity.pdbx_description
1 polymer ?
#
loop_
_entity_poly.entity_id
_entity_poly.type
_entity_poly.pdbx_seq_one_letter_code
_entity_poly.pdbx_strand_id
1 'polypeptide(L)'
;MFSRLLLPLEWPHTLIPIIPDTLIDLCQNPTPYLCGTMRHNLHKLTRIMRASFDVTAEEEDITLVDADLGIFSPPLEFNKISKNERLNKLIEYGREIGFSKKMVIDLVKFLQGVFPCRNAEEASNKIQKRIMTWYAKTFGHYRKWTCATSLLSAKNKKIFAKSHPVHETREFLHWFSESGIFQNYVYESFDKKKRHDHDSVYERFEKIRKKHSPPLKAPGAKNSARRMLFKMWN
;
A
#
# COMPACT_ATOMS: atom_id res chain seq x y z
N MET A 1 11.85 10.19 3.33
CA MET A 1 12.24 8.78 3.05
C MET A 1 11.02 7.88 2.87
N PHE A 2 10.05 7.87 3.79
CA PHE A 2 8.80 7.09 3.67
C PHE A 2 7.88 7.56 2.52
N SER A 3 7.69 8.87 2.35
CA SER A 3 6.86 9.43 1.26
C SER A 3 7.28 8.96 -0.14
N ARG A 4 8.58 8.69 -0.36
CA ARG A 4 9.08 8.15 -1.63
C ARG A 4 8.61 6.72 -1.92
N LEU A 5 8.21 5.96 -0.91
CA LEU A 5 7.63 4.63 -1.06
C LEU A 5 6.16 4.70 -1.47
N LEU A 6 5.44 5.78 -1.14
CA LEU A 6 4.04 5.96 -1.57
C LEU A 6 3.94 6.25 -3.07
N LEU A 7 4.98 6.79 -3.70
CA LEU A 7 4.95 7.19 -5.10
C LEU A 7 4.50 6.04 -6.04
N PRO A 8 3.60 6.32 -7.00
CA PRO A 8 3.12 7.65 -7.40
C PRO A 8 1.94 8.18 -6.57
N LEU A 9 1.53 7.46 -5.53
CA LEU A 9 0.48 7.91 -4.63
C LEU A 9 1.06 8.99 -3.69
N GLU A 10 0.17 9.84 -3.22
CA GLU A 10 0.48 10.87 -2.23
C GLU A 10 -0.35 10.66 -0.97
N TRP A 11 0.19 11.08 0.17
CA TRP A 11 -0.54 11.07 1.44
C TRP A 11 -1.43 12.31 1.50
N PRO A 12 -2.77 12.18 1.46
CA PRO A 12 -3.67 13.32 1.37
C PRO A 12 -3.98 13.96 2.73
N HIS A 13 -3.53 13.34 3.82
CA HIS A 13 -3.82 13.78 5.18
C HIS A 13 -2.59 14.44 5.83
N THR A 14 -2.69 14.71 7.12
CA THR A 14 -1.66 15.40 7.90
C THR A 14 -0.33 14.66 7.85
N LEU A 15 0.70 15.35 7.36
CA LEU A 15 2.10 14.91 7.39
C LEU A 15 2.92 15.96 8.14
N ILE A 16 3.42 15.61 9.32
CA ILE A 16 4.28 16.48 10.12
C ILE A 16 5.64 15.78 10.29
N PRO A 17 6.65 16.10 9.47
CA PRO A 17 7.93 15.39 9.48
C PRO A 17 8.57 15.33 10.86
N ILE A 18 8.46 16.41 11.64
CA ILE A 18 8.92 16.50 13.04
C ILE A 18 7.93 17.39 13.80
N ILE A 19 7.22 16.81 14.77
CA ILE A 19 6.35 17.53 15.70
C ILE A 19 7.21 18.18 16.80
N PRO A 20 7.09 19.50 17.03
CA PRO A 20 7.68 20.14 18.20
C PRO A 20 7.07 19.63 19.50
N ASP A 21 7.85 19.62 20.59
CA ASP A 21 7.43 19.12 21.91
C ASP A 21 6.13 19.74 22.45
N THR A 22 5.87 21.02 22.11
CA THR A 22 4.68 21.78 22.53
C THR A 22 3.41 21.40 21.76
N LEU A 23 3.53 20.64 20.67
CA LEU A 23 2.44 20.24 19.78
C LEU A 23 2.23 18.72 19.76
N ILE A 24 2.71 18.01 20.79
CA ILE A 24 2.59 16.54 20.89
C ILE A 24 1.14 16.06 20.93
N ASP A 25 0.22 16.91 21.40
CA ASP A 25 -1.21 16.63 21.47
C ASP A 25 -1.85 16.48 20.07
N LEU A 26 -1.16 16.93 19.01
CA LEU A 26 -1.59 16.65 17.63
C LEU A 26 -1.62 15.15 17.30
N CYS A 27 -0.92 14.31 18.07
CA CYS A 27 -1.02 12.86 17.98
C CYS A 27 -2.36 12.29 18.48
N GLN A 28 -3.29 13.14 18.94
CA GLN A 28 -4.68 12.74 19.26
C GLN A 28 -5.66 13.05 18.13
N ASN A 29 -5.17 13.43 16.94
CA ASN A 29 -6.02 13.77 15.82
C ASN A 29 -6.82 12.53 15.35
N PRO A 30 -8.16 12.61 15.23
CA PRO A 30 -8.98 11.48 14.79
C PRO A 30 -8.86 11.17 13.29
N THR A 31 -8.24 12.06 12.50
CA THR A 31 -7.98 11.83 11.07
C THR A 31 -6.62 11.16 10.89
N PRO A 32 -6.42 10.31 9.86
CA PRO A 32 -5.13 9.66 9.65
C PRO A 32 -3.98 10.67 9.56
N TYR A 33 -2.89 10.41 10.27
CA TYR A 33 -1.71 11.28 10.24
C TYR A 33 -0.42 10.47 10.16
N LEU A 34 0.62 11.08 9.61
CA LEU A 34 1.98 10.59 9.70
C LEU A 34 2.84 11.66 10.36
N CYS A 35 3.40 11.37 11.53
CA CYS A 35 4.22 12.30 12.26
C CYS A 35 5.56 11.71 12.69
N GLY A 36 6.61 12.51 12.61
CA GLY A 36 7.88 12.22 13.27
C GLY A 36 7.97 12.94 14.61
N THR A 37 8.68 12.34 15.56
CA THR A 37 8.92 12.91 16.89
C THR A 37 10.30 12.49 17.37
N MET A 38 10.87 13.30 18.25
CA MET A 38 12.15 12.98 18.88
C MET A 38 11.94 11.94 19.98
N ARG A 39 12.89 11.02 20.11
CA ARG A 39 12.80 9.89 21.05
C ARG A 39 12.62 10.30 22.51
N HIS A 40 13.11 11.47 22.93
CA HIS A 40 12.91 11.96 24.29
C HIS A 40 11.43 12.22 24.62
N ASN A 41 10.55 12.41 23.62
CA ASN A 41 9.10 12.56 23.81
C ASN A 41 8.34 11.22 23.90
N LEU A 42 9.01 10.07 23.84
CA LEU A 42 8.36 8.76 23.88
C LEU A 42 7.48 8.57 25.13
N HIS A 43 7.89 9.14 26.28
CA HIS A 43 7.10 9.11 27.50
C HIS A 43 5.77 9.88 27.38
N LYS A 44 5.75 11.00 26.64
CA LYS A 44 4.52 11.77 26.37
C LYS A 44 3.59 11.00 25.44
N LEU A 45 4.15 10.37 24.41
CA LEU A 45 3.40 9.56 23.44
C LEU A 45 2.79 8.32 24.09
N THR A 46 3.54 7.61 24.92
CA THR A 46 3.02 6.45 25.64
C THR A 46 1.90 6.83 26.60
N ARG A 47 1.95 8.02 27.20
CA ARG A 47 0.84 8.57 27.99
C ARG A 47 -0.39 8.87 27.14
N ILE A 48 -0.21 9.51 25.98
CA ILE A 48 -1.31 9.80 25.04
C ILE A 48 -1.95 8.50 24.56
N MET A 49 -1.16 7.54 24.11
CA MET A 49 -1.64 6.23 23.67
C MET A 49 -2.43 5.55 24.79
N ARG A 50 -1.88 5.49 26.02
CA ARG A 50 -2.56 4.91 27.20
C ARG A 50 -3.88 5.60 27.56
N ALA A 51 -3.94 6.93 27.47
CA ALA A 51 -5.16 7.67 27.73
C ALA A 51 -6.26 7.39 26.69
N SER A 52 -5.87 7.08 25.45
CA SER A 52 -6.81 6.65 24.40
C SER A 52 -7.37 5.23 24.61
N PHE A 53 -6.75 4.40 25.45
CA PHE A 53 -7.16 3.00 25.71
C PHE A 53 -8.20 2.84 26.84
N ASP A 54 -8.64 3.92 27.50
CA ASP A 54 -9.68 3.86 28.56
C ASP A 54 -11.11 3.83 28.00
N VAL A 55 -11.24 3.78 26.66
CA VAL A 55 -12.51 3.49 25.97
C VAL A 55 -12.50 2.01 25.57
N THR A 56 -13.49 1.29 26.06
CA THR A 56 -13.73 -0.13 25.82
C THR A 56 -13.50 -0.56 24.37
N ALA A 57 -12.48 -1.41 24.17
CA ALA A 57 -12.32 -2.43 23.11
C ALA A 57 -12.59 -2.02 21.64
N GLU A 58 -11.52 -1.98 20.81
CA GLU A 58 -11.32 -2.88 19.63
C GLU A 58 -10.42 -2.35 18.49
N GLU A 59 -9.92 -1.11 18.47
CA GLU A 59 -9.04 -0.66 17.37
C GLU A 59 -7.74 0.00 17.87
N GLU A 60 -6.60 -0.60 17.53
CA GLU A 60 -5.28 0.02 17.71
C GLU A 60 -5.12 1.17 16.71
N ASP A 61 -5.56 2.38 17.09
CA ASP A 61 -5.57 3.53 16.19
C ASP A 61 -4.19 4.10 15.84
N ILE A 62 -3.15 3.76 16.61
CA ILE A 62 -1.82 4.37 16.47
C ILE A 62 -0.73 3.29 16.39
N THR A 63 0.00 3.27 15.27
CA THR A 63 1.24 2.48 15.12
C THR A 63 2.47 3.35 15.39
N LEU A 64 3.27 2.99 16.38
CA LEU A 64 4.55 3.63 16.67
C LEU A 64 5.70 2.83 16.05
N VAL A 65 6.64 3.54 15.42
CA VAL A 65 7.88 2.96 14.89
C VAL A 65 9.08 3.68 15.48
N ASP A 66 9.81 3.02 16.38
CA ASP A 66 11.12 3.48 16.86
C ASP A 66 12.17 3.11 15.81
N ALA A 67 12.62 4.12 15.05
CA ALA A 67 13.58 3.92 13.98
C ALA A 67 14.99 3.54 14.47
N ASP A 68 15.36 3.88 15.72
CA ASP A 68 16.67 3.57 16.28
C ASP A 68 16.74 2.10 16.70
N LEU A 69 15.70 1.64 17.39
CA LEU A 69 15.65 0.27 17.92
C LEU A 69 14.94 -0.72 16.99
N GLY A 70 14.29 -0.23 15.93
CA GLY A 70 13.45 -1.05 15.06
C GLY A 70 12.24 -1.64 15.80
N ILE A 71 11.73 -0.95 16.83
CA ILE A 71 10.58 -1.39 17.62
C ILE A 71 9.30 -0.89 16.98
N PHE A 72 8.31 -1.77 16.92
CA PHE A 72 6.93 -1.44 16.55
C PHE A 72 6.06 -1.49 17.80
N SER A 73 5.10 -0.57 17.92
CA SER A 73 4.00 -0.66 18.89
C SER A 73 2.68 -0.60 18.09
N PRO A 74 1.82 -1.63 18.17
CA PRO A 74 2.02 -2.90 18.88
C PRO A 74 3.27 -3.68 18.41
N PRO A 75 3.87 -4.49 19.29
CA PRO A 75 5.04 -5.29 18.94
C PRO A 75 4.69 -6.32 17.86
N LEU A 76 5.36 -6.23 16.71
CA LEU A 76 5.32 -7.31 15.74
C LEU A 76 5.96 -8.55 16.37
N GLU A 77 5.23 -9.66 16.42
CA GLU A 77 5.68 -10.94 16.99
C GLU A 77 6.74 -11.65 16.11
N PHE A 78 7.76 -10.91 15.67
CA PHE A 78 8.87 -11.38 14.84
C PHE A 78 10.14 -11.68 15.65
N ASN A 79 10.19 -11.18 16.88
CA ASN A 79 11.29 -11.44 17.80
C ASN A 79 11.18 -12.88 18.32
N LYS A 80 12.29 -13.62 18.32
CA LYS A 80 12.43 -15.04 18.75
C LYS A 80 11.90 -16.13 17.82
N ILE A 81 11.29 -15.78 16.67
CA ILE A 81 10.83 -16.78 15.70
C ILE A 81 11.81 -16.99 14.53
N SER A 82 11.76 -18.18 13.92
CA SER A 82 12.68 -18.54 12.82
C SER A 82 12.46 -17.70 11.56
N LYS A 83 13.45 -17.64 10.65
CA LYS A 83 13.33 -16.90 9.38
C LYS A 83 12.10 -17.35 8.55
N ASN A 84 11.82 -18.66 8.54
CA ASN A 84 10.69 -19.23 7.81
C ASN A 84 9.36 -18.86 8.46
N GLU A 85 9.31 -18.87 9.78
CA GLU A 85 8.13 -18.48 10.55
C GLU A 85 7.81 -16.99 10.38
N ARG A 86 8.85 -16.12 10.38
CA ARG A 86 8.68 -14.70 10.03
C ARG A 86 8.07 -14.52 8.65
N LEU A 87 8.56 -15.26 7.66
CA LEU A 87 8.02 -15.21 6.31
C LEU A 87 6.56 -15.66 6.28
N ASN A 88 6.19 -16.71 7.01
CA ASN A 88 4.82 -17.19 7.10
C ASN A 88 3.89 -16.14 7.73
N LYS A 89 4.28 -15.52 8.84
CA LYS A 89 3.52 -14.42 9.45
C LYS A 89 3.35 -13.22 8.50
N LEU A 90 4.41 -12.85 7.76
CA LEU A 90 4.31 -11.80 6.74
C LEU A 90 3.36 -12.16 5.59
N ILE A 91 3.32 -13.44 5.19
CA ILE A 91 2.39 -13.93 4.17
C ILE A 91 0.95 -13.88 4.66
N GLU A 92 0.73 -14.23 5.93
CA GLU A 92 -0.58 -14.16 6.59
C GLU A 92 -1.08 -12.72 6.67
N TYR A 93 -0.28 -11.82 7.24
CA TYR A 93 -0.57 -10.38 7.28
C TYR A 93 -0.83 -9.80 5.88
N GLY A 94 0.01 -10.17 4.92
CA GLY A 94 -0.19 -9.76 3.53
C GLY A 94 -1.52 -10.26 2.96
N ARG A 95 -1.96 -11.47 3.30
CA ARG A 95 -3.25 -12.04 2.86
C ARG A 95 -4.42 -11.28 3.47
N GLU A 96 -4.36 -10.94 4.76
CA GLU A 96 -5.38 -10.16 5.47
C GLU A 96 -5.61 -8.80 4.81
N ILE A 97 -4.54 -8.14 4.36
CA ILE A 97 -4.63 -6.86 3.63
C ILE A 97 -5.06 -7.05 2.17
N GLY A 98 -5.07 -8.28 1.64
CA GLY A 98 -5.49 -8.59 0.27
C GLY A 98 -4.35 -8.76 -0.74
N PHE A 99 -3.13 -9.02 -0.29
CA PHE A 99 -1.98 -9.33 -1.14
C PHE A 99 -1.73 -10.84 -1.24
N SER A 100 -1.43 -11.31 -2.44
CA SER A 100 -1.11 -12.72 -2.66
C SER A 100 0.22 -13.13 -2.02
N LYS A 101 0.31 -14.38 -1.55
CA LYS A 101 1.55 -15.02 -1.06
C LYS A 101 2.76 -14.76 -1.99
N LYS A 102 2.55 -14.88 -3.30
CA LYS A 102 3.61 -14.66 -4.30
C LYS A 102 4.13 -13.23 -4.26
N MET A 103 3.25 -12.24 -4.19
CA MET A 103 3.66 -10.84 -4.11
C MET A 103 4.51 -10.61 -2.87
N VAL A 104 4.04 -11.01 -1.69
CA VAL A 104 4.76 -10.84 -0.41
C VAL A 104 6.16 -11.46 -0.47
N ILE A 105 6.26 -12.73 -0.88
CA ILE A 105 7.55 -13.43 -1.00
C ILE A 105 8.48 -12.68 -1.96
N ASP A 106 7.97 -12.25 -3.11
CA ASP A 106 8.74 -11.52 -4.12
C ASP A 106 9.28 -10.20 -3.56
N LEU A 107 8.52 -9.46 -2.75
CA LEU A 107 8.98 -8.22 -2.13
C LEU A 107 10.00 -8.47 -1.02
N VAL A 108 9.75 -9.42 -0.13
CA VAL A 108 10.69 -9.76 0.94
C VAL A 108 12.04 -10.18 0.38
N LYS A 109 12.06 -11.07 -0.64
CA LYS A 109 13.31 -11.47 -1.31
C LYS A 109 14.02 -10.29 -1.97
N PHE A 110 13.26 -9.38 -2.57
CA PHE A 110 13.84 -8.19 -3.19
C PHE A 110 14.48 -7.26 -2.15
N LEU A 111 13.77 -6.95 -1.08
CA LEU A 111 14.28 -6.09 0.00
C LEU A 111 15.53 -6.72 0.65
N GLN A 112 15.50 -8.04 0.87
CA GLN A 112 16.66 -8.83 1.31
C GLN A 112 17.88 -8.65 0.40
N GLY A 113 17.67 -8.63 -0.91
CA GLY A 113 18.73 -8.39 -1.90
C GLY A 113 19.19 -6.95 -2.00
N VAL A 114 18.45 -5.97 -1.48
CA VAL A 114 18.85 -4.56 -1.47
C VAL A 114 19.67 -4.19 -0.23
N PHE A 115 19.48 -4.86 0.93
CA PHE A 115 20.23 -4.55 2.15
C PHE A 115 21.77 -4.51 1.98
N PRO A 116 22.42 -5.36 1.16
CA PRO A 116 23.86 -5.26 0.94
C PRO A 116 24.32 -4.01 0.16
N CYS A 117 23.40 -3.20 -0.36
CA CYS A 117 23.71 -2.00 -1.14
C CYS A 117 24.26 -0.90 -0.22
N ARG A 118 25.52 -0.50 -0.46
CA ARG A 118 26.23 0.50 0.35
C ARG A 118 25.84 1.95 0.00
N ASN A 119 25.28 2.17 -1.19
CA ASN A 119 24.84 3.49 -1.62
C ASN A 119 23.35 3.67 -1.30
N ALA A 120 23.04 4.60 -0.41
CA ALA A 120 21.67 4.87 0.05
C ALA A 120 20.74 5.37 -1.07
N GLU A 121 21.25 6.14 -2.01
CA GLU A 121 20.48 6.64 -3.16
C GLU A 121 20.15 5.51 -4.14
N GLU A 122 21.14 4.66 -4.45
CA GLU A 122 20.96 3.47 -5.28
C GLU A 122 19.93 2.52 -4.66
N ALA A 123 20.07 2.24 -3.36
CA ALA A 123 19.11 1.43 -2.61
C ALA A 123 17.70 2.03 -2.67
N SER A 124 17.58 3.33 -2.43
CA SER A 124 16.30 4.06 -2.50
C SER A 124 15.66 3.96 -3.89
N ASN A 125 16.44 4.13 -4.96
CA ASN A 125 15.96 4.04 -6.33
C ASN A 125 15.50 2.62 -6.70
N LYS A 126 16.20 1.60 -6.23
CA LYS A 126 15.83 0.18 -6.38
C LYS A 126 14.52 -0.11 -5.64
N ILE A 127 14.41 0.28 -4.37
CA ILE A 127 13.22 0.07 -3.55
C ILE A 127 12.02 0.78 -4.18
N GLN A 128 12.16 2.05 -4.54
CA GLN A 128 11.08 2.81 -5.18
C GLN A 128 10.58 2.13 -6.46
N LYS A 129 11.50 1.69 -7.35
CA LYS A 129 11.11 0.97 -8.57
C LYS A 129 10.32 -0.31 -8.26
N ARG A 130 10.70 -1.04 -7.20
CA ARG A 130 10.01 -2.26 -6.78
C ARG A 130 8.63 -1.98 -6.24
N ILE A 131 8.47 -0.94 -5.41
CA ILE A 131 7.16 -0.54 -4.88
C ILE A 131 6.24 -0.05 -5.99
N MET A 132 6.73 0.77 -6.93
CA MET A 132 5.97 1.12 -8.14
C MET A 132 5.54 -0.11 -8.96
N THR A 133 6.41 -1.12 -9.06
CA THR A 133 6.06 -2.38 -9.74
C THR A 133 4.99 -3.15 -8.96
N TRP A 134 5.03 -3.12 -7.63
CA TRP A 134 3.98 -3.68 -6.78
C TRP A 134 2.65 -3.00 -7.04
N TYR A 135 2.61 -1.66 -6.98
CA TYR A 135 1.43 -0.86 -7.29
C TYR A 135 0.88 -1.12 -8.70
N ALA A 136 1.74 -1.18 -9.71
CA ALA A 136 1.34 -1.52 -11.07
C ALA A 136 0.66 -2.90 -11.15
N LYS A 137 1.17 -3.91 -10.43
CA LYS A 137 0.56 -5.25 -10.38
C LYS A 137 -0.76 -5.25 -9.62
N THR A 138 -0.93 -4.38 -8.63
CA THR A 138 -2.13 -4.30 -7.79
C THR A 138 -3.26 -3.53 -8.48
N PHE A 139 -3.00 -2.31 -8.96
CA PHE A 139 -4.03 -1.41 -9.48
C PHE A 139 -3.75 -0.84 -10.88
N GLY A 140 -2.72 -1.31 -11.58
CA GLY A 140 -2.29 -0.71 -12.87
C GLY A 140 -3.33 -0.75 -14.00
N HIS A 141 -4.37 -1.56 -13.86
CA HIS A 141 -5.51 -1.61 -14.78
C HIS A 141 -6.57 -0.52 -14.55
N TYR A 142 -6.35 0.40 -13.60
CA TYR A 142 -7.28 1.50 -13.30
C TYR A 142 -7.71 2.29 -14.54
N ARG A 143 -6.76 2.54 -15.47
CA ARG A 143 -7.01 3.30 -16.71
C ARG A 143 -8.14 2.76 -17.59
N LYS A 144 -8.52 1.50 -17.45
CA LYS A 144 -9.64 0.92 -18.21
C LYS A 144 -11.01 1.41 -17.72
N TRP A 145 -11.11 1.78 -16.45
CA TRP A 145 -12.38 2.05 -15.77
C TRP A 145 -12.50 3.49 -15.26
N THR A 146 -11.44 4.28 -15.41
CA THR A 146 -11.41 5.72 -15.12
C THR A 146 -11.63 6.55 -16.38
N CYS A 147 -12.44 7.61 -16.29
CA CYS A 147 -12.57 8.61 -17.35
C CYS A 147 -11.68 9.81 -17.04
N ALA A 148 -11.28 10.55 -18.07
CA ALA A 148 -10.25 11.60 -18.01
C ALA A 148 -10.61 12.83 -17.15
N THR A 149 -11.82 12.92 -16.62
CA THR A 149 -12.35 14.17 -16.04
C THR A 149 -13.04 14.00 -14.69
N SER A 150 -13.10 12.79 -14.11
CA SER A 150 -13.81 12.60 -12.84
C SER A 150 -13.23 11.49 -11.97
N LEU A 151 -13.53 11.58 -10.67
CA LEU A 151 -13.42 10.48 -9.72
C LEU A 151 -14.14 9.23 -10.27
N LEU A 152 -13.71 8.06 -9.79
CA LEU A 152 -14.39 6.82 -10.16
C LEU A 152 -15.83 6.85 -9.65
N SER A 153 -16.81 6.67 -10.54
CA SER A 153 -18.18 6.44 -10.11
C SER A 153 -18.27 5.16 -9.26
N ALA A 154 -19.23 5.08 -8.34
CA ALA A 154 -19.42 3.89 -7.49
C ALA A 154 -19.55 2.59 -8.32
N LYS A 155 -20.14 2.68 -9.52
CA LYS A 155 -20.21 1.56 -10.48
C LYS A 155 -18.83 1.18 -11.01
N ASN A 156 -18.02 2.15 -11.41
CA ASN A 156 -16.69 1.88 -11.96
C ASN A 156 -15.71 1.39 -10.90
N LYS A 157 -15.81 1.84 -9.64
CA LYS A 157 -15.04 1.29 -8.50
C LYS A 157 -15.26 -0.21 -8.35
N LYS A 158 -16.53 -0.63 -8.34
CA LYS A 158 -16.90 -2.06 -8.26
C LYS A 158 -16.37 -2.88 -9.44
N ILE A 159 -16.45 -2.35 -10.66
CA ILE A 159 -15.95 -3.05 -11.86
C ILE A 159 -14.42 -3.14 -11.84
N PHE A 160 -13.74 -2.04 -11.47
CA PHE A 160 -12.29 -1.98 -11.34
C PHE A 160 -11.77 -3.05 -10.37
N ALA A 161 -12.33 -3.13 -9.16
CA ALA A 161 -11.95 -4.12 -8.17
C ALA A 161 -12.19 -5.55 -8.69
N LYS A 162 -13.40 -5.87 -9.14
CA LYS A 162 -13.78 -7.22 -9.64
C LYS A 162 -12.95 -7.71 -10.83
N SER A 163 -12.40 -6.78 -11.62
CA SER A 163 -11.61 -7.11 -12.81
C SER A 163 -10.21 -7.65 -12.51
N HIS A 164 -9.73 -7.53 -11.26
CA HIS A 164 -8.45 -8.08 -10.85
C HIS A 164 -8.46 -9.63 -10.85
N PRO A 165 -7.38 -10.32 -11.25
CA PRO A 165 -7.35 -11.78 -11.36
C PRO A 165 -7.35 -12.51 -10.01
N VAL A 166 -6.73 -11.94 -8.98
CA VAL A 166 -6.59 -12.48 -7.61
C VAL A 166 -7.75 -12.01 -6.74
N HIS A 167 -8.41 -12.92 -6.01
CA HIS A 167 -9.61 -12.65 -5.22
C HIS A 167 -9.37 -11.69 -4.05
N GLU A 168 -8.38 -12.00 -3.23
CA GLU A 168 -7.98 -11.25 -2.03
C GLU A 168 -7.67 -9.80 -2.39
N THR A 169 -7.03 -9.58 -3.55
CA THR A 169 -6.74 -8.24 -4.05
C THR A 169 -8.00 -7.51 -4.52
N ARG A 170 -9.10 -8.18 -4.87
CA ARG A 170 -10.36 -7.51 -5.21
C ARG A 170 -10.97 -6.86 -3.98
N GLU A 171 -10.90 -7.52 -2.83
CA GLU A 171 -11.41 -7.00 -1.55
C GLU A 171 -10.60 -5.78 -1.14
N PHE A 172 -9.26 -5.88 -1.19
CA PHE A 172 -8.39 -4.73 -1.03
C PHE A 172 -8.75 -3.59 -1.98
N LEU A 173 -8.90 -3.86 -3.29
CA LEU A 173 -9.21 -2.82 -4.27
C LEU A 173 -10.59 -2.21 -4.08
N HIS A 174 -11.56 -2.97 -3.56
CA HIS A 174 -12.88 -2.44 -3.21
C HIS A 174 -12.72 -1.33 -2.17
N TRP A 175 -12.06 -1.62 -1.05
CA TRP A 175 -11.76 -0.63 -0.01
C TRP A 175 -10.84 0.49 -0.51
N PHE A 176 -9.70 0.14 -1.12
CA PHE A 176 -8.69 1.07 -1.57
C PHE A 176 -9.22 2.07 -2.61
N SER A 177 -10.17 1.64 -3.46
CA SER A 177 -10.81 2.53 -4.43
C SER A 177 -11.69 3.60 -3.80
N GLU A 178 -12.08 3.47 -2.53
CA GLU A 178 -12.80 4.51 -1.79
C GLU A 178 -11.84 5.48 -1.10
N SER A 179 -10.55 5.14 -0.96
CA SER A 179 -9.57 5.97 -0.26
C SER A 179 -9.27 7.28 -0.98
N GLY A 180 -9.03 8.35 -0.20
CA GLY A 180 -8.58 9.64 -0.72
C GLY A 180 -7.25 9.56 -1.48
N ILE A 181 -6.33 8.70 -1.01
CA ILE A 181 -5.04 8.44 -1.65
C ILE A 181 -5.23 8.01 -3.11
N PHE A 182 -6.10 7.03 -3.36
CA PHE A 182 -6.32 6.52 -4.71
C PHE A 182 -7.13 7.47 -5.58
N GLN A 183 -8.16 8.11 -5.02
CA GLN A 183 -8.99 9.05 -5.75
C GLN A 183 -8.20 10.28 -6.22
N ASN A 184 -7.33 10.83 -5.37
CA ASN A 184 -6.44 11.93 -5.72
C ASN A 184 -5.46 11.52 -6.81
N TYR A 185 -4.81 10.36 -6.66
CA TYR A 185 -3.91 9.83 -7.69
C TYR A 185 -4.61 9.67 -9.05
N VAL A 186 -5.82 9.09 -9.09
CA VAL A 186 -6.58 8.93 -10.34
C VAL A 186 -6.83 10.29 -10.96
N TYR A 187 -7.33 11.25 -10.19
CA TYR A 187 -7.63 12.59 -10.67
C TYR A 187 -6.40 13.30 -11.25
N GLU A 188 -5.27 13.28 -10.55
CA GLU A 188 -4.00 13.89 -11.01
C GLU A 188 -3.38 13.16 -12.20
N SER A 189 -3.57 11.85 -12.30
CA SER A 189 -3.05 11.05 -13.42
C SER A 189 -3.65 11.44 -14.79
N PHE A 190 -4.78 12.14 -14.79
CA PHE A 190 -5.44 12.67 -15.99
C PHE A 190 -5.26 14.18 -16.17
N ASP A 191 -5.07 14.95 -15.11
CA ASP A 191 -4.82 16.39 -15.19
C ASP A 191 -3.31 16.70 -15.26
N LYS A 192 -2.81 16.96 -16.48
CA LYS A 192 -1.41 17.37 -16.72
C LYS A 192 -1.03 18.64 -15.96
N LYS A 193 -1.96 19.56 -15.74
CA LYS A 193 -1.65 20.83 -15.09
C LYS A 193 -1.36 20.63 -13.61
N LYS A 194 -2.00 19.66 -12.94
CA LYS A 194 -1.79 19.42 -11.50
C LYS A 194 -0.51 18.67 -11.14
N ARG A 195 0.26 18.21 -12.13
CA ARG A 195 1.51 17.45 -11.96
C ARG A 195 2.76 18.31 -11.74
N HIS A 196 2.59 19.57 -11.29
CA HIS A 196 3.59 20.65 -11.37
C HIS A 196 5.01 20.33 -10.85
N ASP A 197 5.22 19.32 -10.00
CA ASP A 197 6.54 18.96 -9.45
C ASP A 197 6.95 17.47 -9.61
N HIS A 198 6.07 16.61 -10.13
CA HIS A 198 6.24 15.15 -10.12
C HIS A 198 6.00 14.46 -11.46
N ASP A 199 5.96 15.20 -12.58
CA ASP A 199 5.65 14.63 -13.89
C ASP A 199 6.59 13.46 -14.27
N SER A 200 7.88 13.56 -13.92
CA SER A 200 8.86 12.48 -14.14
C SER A 200 8.54 11.19 -13.37
N VAL A 201 7.97 11.30 -12.16
CA VAL A 201 7.55 10.17 -11.32
C VAL A 201 6.31 9.51 -11.91
N TYR A 202 5.33 10.31 -12.33
CA TYR A 202 4.11 9.84 -13.00
C TYR A 202 4.44 9.12 -14.31
N GLU A 203 5.29 9.71 -15.15
CA GLU A 203 5.76 9.08 -16.39
C GLU A 203 6.49 7.77 -16.12
N ARG A 204 7.35 7.74 -15.10
CA ARG A 204 8.07 6.53 -14.69
C ARG A 204 7.09 5.45 -14.25
N PHE A 205 6.07 5.79 -13.45
CA PHE A 205 5.05 4.84 -13.05
C PHE A 205 4.24 4.35 -14.26
N GLU A 206 3.85 5.22 -15.18
CA GLU A 206 3.10 4.84 -16.39
C GLU A 206 3.89 3.85 -17.28
N LYS A 207 5.22 4.03 -17.40
CA LYS A 207 6.10 3.06 -18.09
C LYS A 207 6.08 1.69 -17.40
N ILE A 208 6.17 1.66 -16.07
CA ILE A 208 6.11 0.43 -15.27
C ILE A 208 4.71 -0.21 -15.38
N ARG A 209 3.65 0.59 -15.29
CA ARG A 209 2.25 0.20 -15.35
C ARG A 209 1.94 -0.53 -16.66
N LYS A 210 2.34 0.02 -17.81
CA LYS A 210 2.13 -0.61 -19.12
C LYS A 210 2.72 -2.03 -19.18
N LYS A 211 3.85 -2.27 -18.51
CA LYS A 211 4.53 -3.57 -18.48
C LYS A 211 3.97 -4.55 -17.43
N HIS A 212 3.50 -4.04 -16.30
CA HIS A 212 3.22 -4.85 -15.11
C HIS A 212 1.76 -4.86 -14.67
N SER A 213 0.86 -4.17 -15.38
CA SER A 213 -0.58 -4.20 -15.10
C SER A 213 -1.11 -5.65 -15.07
N PRO A 214 -2.02 -5.97 -14.14
CA PRO A 214 -2.58 -7.30 -14.07
C PRO A 214 -3.37 -7.62 -15.35
N PRO A 215 -3.29 -8.87 -15.84
CA PRO A 215 -4.08 -9.28 -16.99
C PRO A 215 -5.56 -9.28 -16.60
N LEU A 216 -6.37 -8.61 -17.42
CA LEU A 216 -7.81 -8.58 -17.21
C LEU A 216 -8.42 -9.87 -17.75
N LYS A 217 -9.27 -10.52 -16.94
CA LYS A 217 -10.08 -11.63 -17.45
C LYS A 217 -10.97 -11.08 -18.57
N ALA A 218 -10.86 -11.61 -19.78
CA ALA A 218 -11.73 -11.25 -20.88
C ALA A 218 -13.20 -11.50 -20.45
N PRO A 219 -14.12 -10.55 -20.69
CA PRO A 219 -15.53 -10.80 -20.43
C PRO A 219 -15.98 -11.97 -21.31
N GLY A 220 -16.29 -13.11 -20.70
CA GLY A 220 -16.78 -14.30 -21.42
C GLY A 220 -15.87 -15.53 -21.43
N ALA A 221 -14.72 -15.51 -20.75
CA ALA A 221 -13.93 -16.74 -20.55
C ALA A 221 -14.63 -17.66 -19.53
N LYS A 222 -15.72 -18.32 -19.94
CA LYS A 222 -16.27 -19.49 -19.23
C LYS A 222 -15.14 -20.51 -19.12
N ASN A 223 -14.87 -20.97 -17.90
CA ASN A 223 -13.85 -21.96 -17.58
C ASN A 223 -13.77 -23.04 -18.67
N SER A 224 -12.62 -23.11 -19.36
CA SER A 224 -12.35 -24.11 -20.40
C SER A 224 -12.57 -25.55 -19.91
N ALA A 225 -12.55 -25.78 -18.59
CA ALA A 225 -12.89 -27.05 -17.97
C ALA A 225 -14.32 -27.55 -18.31
N ARG A 226 -15.30 -26.65 -18.48
CA ARG A 226 -16.67 -27.06 -18.88
C ARG A 226 -16.79 -27.45 -20.36
N ARG A 227 -15.90 -26.96 -21.24
CA ARG A 227 -15.88 -27.35 -22.66
C ARG A 227 -15.26 -28.74 -22.88
N MET A 228 -14.33 -29.18 -22.02
CA MET A 228 -13.77 -30.52 -22.10
C MET A 228 -14.78 -31.59 -21.70
N LEU A 229 -15.58 -31.36 -20.65
CA LEU A 229 -16.62 -32.30 -20.23
C LEU A 229 -17.70 -32.53 -21.30
N PHE A 230 -18.07 -31.50 -22.06
CA PHE A 230 -19.03 -31.63 -23.18
C PHE A 230 -18.47 -32.36 -24.41
N LYS A 231 -17.14 -32.47 -24.54
CA LYS A 231 -16.48 -33.23 -25.62
C LYS A 231 -16.22 -34.69 -25.26
N MET A 232 -16.40 -35.08 -24.01
CA MET A 232 -16.24 -36.48 -23.58
C MET A 232 -17.55 -37.28 -23.68
N TRP A 233 -18.69 -36.61 -23.84
CA TRP A 233 -20.04 -37.21 -23.90
C TRP A 233 -20.77 -36.93 -25.23
N ASN A 234 -20.03 -36.64 -26.30
CA ASN A 234 -20.53 -36.71 -27.69
C ASN A 234 -19.62 -37.60 -28.51
#